data_AF-A0A936SSW9-F1
#
_entry.id   AF-A0A936SSW9-F1
#
_cell.length_a   1.000
_cell.length_b   1.000
_cell.length_c   1.000
_cell.angle_alpha   90.00
_cell.angle_beta   90.00
_cell.angle_gamma   90.00
#
_symmetry.space_group_name_H-M   'P 1'
#
loop_
_entity.id
_entity.type
_entity.pdbx_description
1 polymer ?
#
loop_
_entity_poly.entity_id
_entity_poly.type
_entity_poly.pdbx_seq_one_letter_code
_entity_poly.pdbx_strand_id
1 'polypeptide(L)'
;MNRMKAAVVTVSVCGLLAGGFASSALAGEGGHVKEVIKHAKEGIAHEKEAIKHLEEAIQGSDNPHAKEALEHAKESMKHAEESLAHAEEAHHPAKKK
;
A
#
# COMPACT_ATOMS: atom_id res chain seq x y z
N MET A 1 -45.77 -11.31 -30.84
CA MET A 1 -45.31 -10.95 -29.47
C MET A 1 -43.93 -11.49 -29.08
N ASN A 2 -43.43 -12.59 -29.67
CA ASN A 2 -42.13 -13.17 -29.27
C ASN A 2 -40.89 -12.41 -29.77
N ARG A 3 -40.92 -11.86 -31.00
CA ARG A 3 -39.72 -11.26 -31.62
C ARG A 3 -39.41 -9.84 -31.11
N MET A 4 -40.44 -9.07 -30.78
CA MET A 4 -40.29 -7.73 -30.19
C MET A 4 -39.83 -7.80 -28.74
N LYS A 5 -40.35 -8.76 -27.95
CA LYS A 5 -39.88 -9.01 -26.58
C LYS A 5 -38.42 -9.47 -26.55
N ALA A 6 -38.04 -10.37 -27.47
CA ALA A 6 -36.65 -10.82 -27.62
C ALA A 6 -35.72 -9.66 -28.01
N ALA A 7 -36.11 -8.81 -28.98
CA ALA A 7 -35.30 -7.67 -29.40
C ALA A 7 -35.07 -6.65 -28.27
N VAL A 8 -36.10 -6.36 -27.48
CA VAL A 8 -36.00 -5.43 -26.34
C VAL A 8 -35.09 -5.99 -25.23
N VAL A 9 -35.17 -7.29 -24.94
CA VAL A 9 -34.30 -7.94 -23.94
C VAL A 9 -32.83 -7.94 -24.41
N THR A 10 -32.56 -8.23 -25.67
CA THR A 10 -31.18 -8.23 -26.20
C THR A 10 -30.56 -6.83 -26.18
N VAL A 11 -31.31 -5.78 -26.52
CA VAL A 11 -30.82 -4.40 -26.46
C VAL A 11 -30.58 -3.94 -25.01
N SER A 12 -31.44 -4.34 -24.07
CA SER A 12 -31.27 -4.02 -22.65
C SER A 12 -30.06 -4.73 -22.03
N VAL A 13 -29.77 -5.96 -22.43
CA VAL A 13 -28.59 -6.72 -21.96
C VAL A 13 -27.30 -6.17 -22.55
N CYS A 14 -27.29 -5.79 -23.85
CA CYS A 14 -26.12 -5.15 -24.46
C CYS A 14 -25.88 -3.73 -23.93
N GLY A 15 -26.93 -2.97 -23.60
CA GLY A 15 -26.80 -1.65 -22.97
C GLY A 15 -26.15 -1.72 -21.58
N LEU A 16 -26.42 -2.78 -20.82
CA LEU A 16 -25.77 -3.04 -19.52
C LEU A 16 -24.31 -3.51 -19.68
N LEU A 17 -24.00 -4.29 -20.72
CA LEU A 17 -22.62 -4.72 -21.00
C LEU A 17 -21.75 -3.59 -21.59
N ALA A 18 -22.34 -2.66 -22.34
CA ALA A 18 -21.62 -1.52 -22.91
C ALA A 18 -21.53 -0.31 -21.95
N GLY A 19 -22.51 -0.14 -21.05
CA GLY A 19 -22.55 0.98 -20.09
C GLY A 19 -22.07 0.64 -18.68
N GLY A 20 -22.05 -0.64 -18.29
CA GLY A 20 -21.74 -1.08 -16.93
C GLY A 20 -20.25 -1.22 -16.60
N PHE A 21 -19.36 -1.12 -17.59
CA PHE A 21 -17.91 -1.24 -17.34
C PHE A 21 -17.24 0.10 -16.95
N ALA A 22 -18.00 1.20 -16.94
CA ALA A 22 -17.48 2.55 -16.75
C ALA A 22 -17.70 3.16 -15.36
N SER A 23 -18.14 2.37 -14.37
CA SER A 23 -18.26 2.85 -12.97
C SER A 23 -17.11 2.35 -12.08
N SER A 24 -15.97 3.03 -12.23
CA SER A 24 -15.30 3.71 -11.11
C SER A 24 -15.12 2.94 -9.79
N ALA A 25 -14.30 1.88 -9.78
CA ALA A 25 -13.74 1.35 -8.53
C ALA A 25 -12.24 1.01 -8.61
N LEU A 26 -11.58 1.27 -9.73
CA LEU A 26 -10.13 1.41 -9.76
C LEU A 26 -9.85 2.84 -9.30
N ALA A 27 -9.58 3.01 -8.01
CA ALA A 27 -9.15 4.27 -7.44
C ALA A 27 -8.09 4.93 -8.33
N GLY A 28 -8.27 6.23 -8.59
CA GLY A 28 -7.51 6.98 -9.59
C GLY A 28 -6.01 6.68 -9.55
N GLU A 29 -5.47 6.43 -10.74
CA GLU A 29 -4.13 5.99 -11.16
C GLU A 29 -2.92 6.46 -10.29
N GLY A 30 -2.87 6.05 -9.02
CA GLY A 30 -1.76 6.33 -8.09
C GLY A 30 -2.08 7.16 -6.84
N GLY A 31 -3.35 7.53 -6.60
CA GLY A 31 -3.74 8.27 -5.39
C GLY A 31 -3.43 7.52 -4.09
N HIS A 32 -3.82 6.24 -4.01
CA HIS A 32 -3.51 5.41 -2.85
C HIS A 32 -2.02 5.11 -2.69
N VAL A 33 -1.27 4.98 -3.78
CA VAL A 33 0.18 4.72 -3.72
C VAL A 33 0.91 5.94 -3.14
N LYS A 34 0.52 7.17 -3.52
CA LYS A 34 1.08 8.39 -2.93
C LYS A 34 0.84 8.47 -1.42
N GLU A 35 -0.38 8.13 -0.96
CA GLU A 35 -0.68 8.15 0.47
C GLU A 35 0.07 7.04 1.22
N VAL A 36 0.23 5.85 0.63
CA VAL A 36 1.06 4.77 1.18
C VAL A 36 2.51 5.23 1.34
N ILE A 37 3.11 5.86 0.32
CA ILE A 37 4.47 6.39 0.39
C ILE A 37 4.59 7.44 1.50
N LYS A 38 3.61 8.36 1.60
CA LYS A 38 3.59 9.38 2.65
C LYS A 38 3.56 8.77 4.04
N HIS A 39 2.61 7.86 4.29
CA HIS A 39 2.48 7.21 5.60
C HIS A 39 3.65 6.28 5.91
N ALA A 40 4.27 5.64 4.91
CA ALA A 40 5.49 4.86 5.10
C ALA A 40 6.66 5.75 5.56
N LYS A 41 6.81 6.95 4.97
CA LYS A 41 7.83 7.93 5.41
C LYS A 41 7.59 8.41 6.84
N GLU A 42 6.34 8.70 7.19
CA GLU A 42 5.95 9.07 8.57
C GLU A 42 6.22 7.90 9.55
N GLY A 43 5.88 6.67 9.16
CA GLY A 43 6.13 5.47 9.95
C GLY A 43 7.62 5.24 10.22
N ILE A 44 8.48 5.35 9.20
CA ILE A 44 9.94 5.25 9.33
C ILE A 44 10.47 6.34 10.27
N ALA A 45 9.95 7.57 10.18
CA ALA A 45 10.38 8.65 11.08
C ALA A 45 10.05 8.31 12.55
N HIS A 46 8.84 7.84 12.82
CA HIS A 46 8.44 7.41 14.17
C HIS A 46 9.26 6.19 14.65
N GLU A 47 9.55 5.24 13.78
CA GLU A 47 10.36 4.06 14.14
C GLU A 47 11.80 4.45 14.48
N LYS A 48 12.40 5.40 13.75
CA LYS A 48 13.72 5.97 14.09
C LYS A 48 13.71 6.64 15.48
N GLU A 49 12.65 7.36 15.81
CA GLU A 49 12.49 7.96 17.14
C GLU A 49 12.30 6.89 18.23
N ALA A 50 11.49 5.87 17.96
CA ALA A 50 11.28 4.75 18.88
C ALA A 50 12.58 3.97 19.14
N ILE A 51 13.37 3.70 18.10
CA ILE A 51 14.70 3.07 18.22
C ILE A 51 15.60 3.94 19.10
N LYS A 52 15.64 5.26 18.88
CA LYS A 52 16.45 6.18 19.70
C LYS A 52 16.03 6.12 21.18
N HIS A 53 14.74 6.19 21.49
CA HIS A 53 14.27 6.07 22.86
C HIS A 53 14.57 4.70 23.47
N LEU A 54 14.53 3.63 22.67
CA LEU A 54 14.91 2.30 23.13
C LEU A 54 16.41 2.24 23.43
N GLU A 55 17.28 2.79 22.57
CA GLU A 55 18.72 2.89 22.81
C GLU A 55 19.04 3.64 24.10
N GLU A 56 18.39 4.77 24.34
CA GLU A 56 18.51 5.56 25.58
C GLU A 56 18.01 4.76 26.80
N ALA A 57 16.86 4.09 26.69
CA ALA A 57 16.26 3.30 27.78
C ALA A 57 17.10 2.09 28.18
N ILE A 58 17.84 1.50 27.24
CA ILE A 58 18.68 0.33 27.50
C ILE A 58 20.15 0.69 27.73
N GLN A 59 20.51 1.98 27.71
CA GLN A 59 21.88 2.42 27.93
C GLN A 59 22.40 1.94 29.30
N GLY A 60 23.49 1.17 29.28
CA GLY A 60 24.06 0.58 30.50
C GLY A 60 23.30 -0.64 31.05
N SER A 61 22.30 -1.15 30.33
CA SER A 61 21.60 -2.38 30.68
C SER A 61 22.32 -3.61 30.14
N ASP A 62 22.43 -4.63 30.99
CA ASP A 62 22.91 -5.97 30.61
C ASP A 62 21.77 -6.95 30.28
N ASN A 63 20.52 -6.48 30.26
CA ASN A 63 19.39 -7.33 29.94
C ASN A 63 19.45 -7.80 28.47
N PRO A 64 19.60 -9.11 28.22
CA PRO A 64 19.72 -9.63 26.85
C PRO A 64 18.45 -9.43 26.02
N HIS A 65 17.26 -9.50 26.63
CA HIS A 65 15.99 -9.27 25.93
C HIS A 65 15.80 -7.81 25.51
N ALA A 66 16.39 -6.87 26.26
CA ALA A 66 16.35 -5.46 25.91
C ALA A 66 17.24 -5.16 24.68
N LYS A 67 18.41 -5.82 24.60
CA LYS A 67 19.30 -5.76 23.43
C LYS A 67 18.66 -6.44 22.23
N GLU A 68 18.03 -7.60 22.43
CA GLU A 68 17.28 -8.30 21.39
C GLU A 68 16.12 -7.42 20.85
N ALA A 69 15.32 -6.80 21.72
CA ALA A 69 14.26 -5.89 21.29
C ALA A 69 14.79 -4.74 20.40
N LEU A 70 15.99 -4.22 20.68
CA LEU A 70 16.63 -3.20 19.84
C LEU A 70 17.03 -3.76 18.46
N GLU A 71 17.56 -4.97 18.39
CA GLU A 71 17.89 -5.62 17.13
C GLU A 71 16.62 -5.86 16.28
N HIS A 72 15.55 -6.37 16.88
CA HIS A 72 14.25 -6.56 16.20
C HIS A 72 13.65 -5.24 15.70
N ALA A 73 13.80 -4.15 16.46
CA ALA A 73 13.37 -2.82 16.01
C ALA A 73 14.19 -2.33 14.81
N LYS A 74 15.52 -2.55 14.81
CA LYS A 74 16.39 -2.23 13.67
C LYS A 74 16.06 -3.05 12.42
N GLU A 75 15.72 -4.33 12.58
CA GLU A 75 15.28 -5.18 11.49
C GLU A 75 13.90 -4.75 10.94
N SER A 76 12.98 -4.37 11.83
CA SER A 76 11.66 -3.83 11.45
C SER A 76 11.81 -2.55 10.62
N MET A 77 12.70 -1.63 11.02
CA MET A 77 13.04 -0.43 10.26
C MET A 77 13.56 -0.77 8.86
N LYS A 78 14.42 -1.78 8.73
CA LYS A 78 14.92 -2.22 7.42
C LYS A 78 13.78 -2.71 6.53
N HIS A 79 12.87 -3.52 7.05
CA HIS A 79 11.69 -3.97 6.28
C HIS A 79 10.75 -2.81 5.92
N ALA A 80 10.63 -1.79 6.77
CA ALA A 80 9.87 -0.57 6.46
C ALA A 80 10.52 0.21 5.30
N GLU A 81 11.85 0.34 5.29
CA GLU A 81 12.60 0.99 4.20
C GLU A 81 12.50 0.20 2.88
N GLU A 82 12.56 -1.14 2.91
CA GLU A 82 12.32 -2.00 1.73
C GLU A 82 10.88 -1.87 1.21
N SER A 83 9.90 -1.84 2.11
CA SER A 83 8.49 -1.64 1.76
C SER A 83 8.25 -0.28 1.10
N LEU A 84 8.92 0.77 1.59
CA LEU A 84 8.88 2.09 0.97
C LEU A 84 9.48 2.06 -0.45
N ALA A 85 10.62 1.40 -0.64
CA ALA A 85 11.25 1.28 -1.97
C ALA A 85 10.31 0.60 -2.98
N HIS A 86 9.62 -0.48 -2.58
CA HIS A 86 8.60 -1.13 -3.41
C HIS A 86 7.40 -0.22 -3.72
N ALA A 87 6.94 0.57 -2.75
CA ALA A 87 5.87 1.53 -2.99
C ALA A 87 6.29 2.63 -3.99
N GLU A 88 7.53 3.11 -3.91
CA GLU A 88 8.09 4.08 -4.85
C GLU A 88 8.25 3.48 -6.26
N GLU A 89 8.68 2.22 -6.39
CA GLU A 89 8.73 1.50 -7.66
C GLU A 89 7.32 1.31 -8.27
N ALA A 90 6.33 0.97 -7.45
CA ALA A 90 4.93 0.87 -7.89
C ALA A 90 4.36 2.23 -8.32
N HIS A 91 4.83 3.33 -7.74
CA HIS A 91 4.43 4.68 -8.15
C HIS A 91 5.02 5.08 -9.51
N HIS A 92 6.21 4.60 -9.82
CA HIS A 92 6.92 4.87 -11.06
C HIS A 92 7.40 3.55 -11.69
N PRO A 93 6.48 2.73 -12.25
CA PRO A 93 6.88 1.49 -12.88
C PRO A 93 7.87 1.82 -14.00
N ALA A 94 9.05 1.21 -13.97
CA ALA A 94 10.05 1.36 -15.02
C ALA A 94 9.36 1.17 -16.38
N LYS A 95 9.54 2.12 -17.31
CA LYS A 95 8.99 2.02 -18.65
C LYS A 95 9.47 0.71 -19.26
N LYS A 96 8.59 -0.29 -19.35
CA LYS A 96 8.85 -1.54 -20.06
C LYS A 96 9.23 -1.16 -21.50
N LYS A 97 10.50 -1.40 -21.87
CA LYS A 97 10.99 -1.28 -23.23
C LYS A 97 10.41 -2.38 -24.10
#